data_AF-A0A3D1IJF7-F1
#
_entry.id   AF-A0A3D1IJF7-F1
#
_cell.length_a   1.000
_cell.length_b   1.000
_cell.length_c   1.000
_cell.angle_alpha   90.00
_cell.angle_beta   90.00
_cell.angle_gamma   90.00
#
_symmetry.space_group_name_H-M   'P 1'
#
loop_
_entity.id
_entity.type
_entity.pdbx_description
1 polymer ?
#
loop_
_entity_poly.entity_id
_entity_poly.type
_entity_poly.pdbx_seq_one_letter_code
_entity_poly.pdbx_strand_id
1 'polypeptide(L)'
;MTPAFAAAAAPITRVAFVYTANGVIMKDWTPTETGSGFVLPSTLTPIESFRDQTLVVSGLAHRNGEALGDGPGDHARAGASWLTGAHPKKTRGADIRNGWSIDQVLAETIGQTTPLPSLEIGLEDVRMVGGCDSGYSCAYSNTISWSSPTTPL
;
A
#
# COMPACT_ATOMS: atom_id res chain seq x y z
N MET A 1 31.74 -42.88 -6.52
CA MET A 1 31.04 -41.96 -5.59
C MET A 1 30.47 -40.83 -6.42
N THR A 2 29.16 -40.77 -6.55
CA THR A 2 28.46 -39.70 -7.28
C THR A 2 28.24 -38.54 -6.30
N PRO A 3 28.62 -37.30 -6.61
CA PRO A 3 28.40 -36.18 -5.70
C PRO A 3 26.89 -35.94 -5.57
N ALA A 4 26.42 -35.76 -4.34
CA ALA A 4 25.07 -35.28 -4.08
C ALA A 4 25.01 -33.80 -4.47
N PHE A 5 24.24 -33.47 -5.51
CA PHE A 5 23.90 -32.08 -5.80
C PHE A 5 23.00 -31.56 -4.66
N ALA A 6 23.36 -30.40 -4.10
CA ALA A 6 22.52 -29.73 -3.11
C ALA A 6 21.13 -29.47 -3.71
N ALA A 7 20.08 -29.75 -2.94
CA ALA A 7 18.71 -29.44 -3.36
C ALA A 7 18.60 -27.94 -3.69
N ALA A 8 17.87 -27.61 -4.75
CA ALA A 8 17.58 -26.22 -5.08
C ALA A 8 16.92 -25.54 -3.88
N ALA A 9 17.41 -24.35 -3.52
CA ALA A 9 16.83 -23.58 -2.42
C ALA A 9 15.34 -23.29 -2.72
N ALA A 10 14.50 -23.41 -1.69
CA ALA A 10 13.11 -23.03 -1.81
C ALA A 10 13.01 -21.55 -2.22
N PRO A 11 12.14 -21.19 -3.19
CA PRO A 11 11.94 -19.80 -3.57
C PRO A 11 11.49 -18.97 -2.37
N ILE A 12 12.06 -17.77 -2.21
CA ILE A 12 11.64 -16.83 -1.17
C ILE A 12 10.34 -16.17 -1.61
N THR A 13 9.28 -16.33 -0.82
CA THR A 13 8.02 -15.62 -1.03
C THR A 13 8.20 -14.13 -0.75
N ARG A 14 7.73 -13.28 -1.66
CA ARG A 14 7.76 -11.81 -1.53
C ARG A 14 6.37 -11.25 -1.80
N VAL A 15 6.06 -10.16 -1.12
CA VAL A 15 4.84 -9.37 -1.35
C VAL A 15 5.28 -7.95 -1.67
N ALA A 16 4.63 -7.33 -2.65
CA ALA A 16 4.88 -5.96 -3.04
C ALA A 16 3.57 -5.18 -3.05
N PHE A 17 3.60 -3.97 -2.50
CA PHE A 17 2.51 -3.01 -2.54
C PHE A 17 2.97 -1.81 -3.35
N VAL A 18 2.23 -1.45 -4.39
CA VAL A 18 2.54 -0.32 -5.27
C VAL A 18 1.39 0.68 -5.19
N TYR A 19 1.69 1.89 -4.73
CA TYR A 19 0.71 2.97 -4.58
C TYR A 19 0.76 3.94 -5.75
N THR A 20 -0.39 4.25 -6.34
CA THR A 20 -0.52 5.28 -7.37
C THR A 20 -1.24 6.51 -6.80
N ALA A 21 -0.49 7.58 -6.53
CA ALA A 21 -1.02 8.82 -5.99
C ALA A 21 -1.76 9.67 -7.05
N ASN A 22 -2.44 10.75 -6.61
CA ASN A 22 -3.09 11.78 -7.44
C ASN A 22 -4.29 11.34 -8.30
N GLY A 23 -4.69 10.08 -8.21
CA GLY A 23 -5.89 9.55 -8.86
C GLY A 23 -5.63 8.90 -10.21
N VAL A 24 -6.65 8.18 -10.69
CA VAL A 24 -6.59 7.39 -11.93
C VAL A 24 -7.82 7.70 -12.77
N ILE A 25 -7.67 7.72 -14.09
CA ILE A 25 -8.82 7.79 -15.02
C ILE A 25 -9.56 6.45 -14.96
N MET A 26 -10.55 6.35 -14.08
CA MET A 26 -11.18 5.06 -13.75
C MET A 26 -11.81 4.34 -14.94
N LYS A 27 -12.31 5.07 -15.95
CA LYS A 27 -12.84 4.50 -17.21
C LYS A 27 -11.79 3.75 -18.03
N ASP A 28 -10.51 4.12 -17.87
CA ASP A 28 -9.36 3.54 -18.59
C ASP A 28 -8.56 2.58 -17.70
N TRP A 29 -8.99 2.38 -16.45
CA TRP A 29 -8.35 1.51 -15.45
C TRP A 29 -9.22 0.31 -15.06
N THR A 30 -10.54 0.50 -14.97
CA THR A 30 -11.46 -0.52 -14.46
C THR A 30 -12.08 -1.28 -15.64
N PRO A 31 -11.90 -2.61 -15.73
CA PRO A 31 -12.65 -3.42 -16.68
C PRO A 31 -14.16 -3.25 -16.47
N THR A 32 -14.92 -3.19 -17.58
CA THR A 32 -16.39 -3.04 -17.54
C THR A 32 -17.12 -4.35 -17.28
N GLU A 33 -16.45 -5.48 -17.49
CA GLU A 33 -16.99 -6.83 -17.35
C GLU A 33 -16.33 -7.56 -16.18
N THR A 34 -17.03 -8.57 -15.65
CA THR A 34 -16.54 -9.45 -14.59
C THR A 34 -16.17 -10.83 -15.14
N GLY A 35 -15.47 -11.64 -14.35
CA GLY A 35 -14.97 -12.94 -14.77
C GLY A 35 -13.54 -12.86 -15.31
N SER A 36 -13.06 -13.92 -15.96
CA SER A 36 -11.68 -13.99 -16.48
C SER A 36 -11.53 -13.45 -17.92
N GLY A 37 -12.63 -13.29 -18.65
CA GLY A 37 -12.64 -12.90 -20.06
C GLY A 37 -12.66 -11.39 -20.34
N PHE A 38 -12.48 -10.55 -19.32
CA PHE A 38 -12.56 -9.10 -19.50
C PHE A 38 -11.44 -8.57 -20.41
N VAL A 39 -11.77 -7.54 -21.20
CA VAL A 39 -10.77 -6.80 -21.97
C VAL A 39 -9.96 -5.91 -21.03
N LEU A 40 -8.62 -5.98 -21.12
CA LEU A 40 -7.76 -5.10 -20.34
C LEU A 40 -7.94 -3.66 -20.87
N PRO A 41 -8.30 -2.69 -20.02
CA PRO A 41 -8.43 -1.31 -20.45
C PRO A 41 -7.05 -0.71 -20.72
N SER A 42 -7.00 0.41 -21.43
CA SER A 42 -5.75 0.98 -21.97
C SER A 42 -4.64 1.17 -20.93
N THR A 43 -4.99 1.57 -19.71
CA THR A 43 -4.01 1.79 -18.63
C THR A 43 -3.37 0.48 -18.13
N LEU A 44 -4.08 -0.65 -18.26
CA LEU A 44 -3.59 -1.97 -17.82
C LEU A 44 -2.97 -2.79 -18.97
N THR A 45 -2.88 -2.25 -20.19
CA THR A 45 -2.23 -2.95 -21.31
C THR A 45 -0.78 -3.38 -21.04
N PRO A 46 0.05 -2.69 -20.24
CA PRO A 46 1.42 -3.12 -19.97
C PRO A 46 1.53 -4.46 -19.22
N ILE A 47 0.47 -4.92 -18.54
CA ILE A 47 0.46 -6.17 -17.78
C ILE A 47 -0.18 -7.34 -18.54
N GLU A 48 -0.50 -7.18 -19.83
CA GLU A 48 -1.15 -8.21 -20.65
C GLU A 48 -0.37 -9.54 -20.66
N SER A 49 0.97 -9.51 -20.66
CA SER A 49 1.80 -10.72 -20.57
C SER A 49 1.63 -11.51 -19.28
N PHE A 50 0.97 -10.93 -18.27
CA PHE A 50 0.68 -11.53 -16.97
C PHE A 50 -0.82 -11.70 -16.73
N ARG A 51 -1.66 -11.69 -17.78
CA ARG A 51 -3.13 -11.80 -17.68
C ARG A 51 -3.57 -12.97 -16.80
N ASP A 52 -3.01 -14.16 -17.02
CA ASP A 52 -3.37 -15.38 -16.28
C ASP A 52 -2.90 -15.37 -14.82
N GLN A 53 -2.11 -14.36 -14.43
CA GLN A 53 -1.62 -14.11 -13.07
C GLN A 53 -2.19 -12.81 -12.47
N THR A 54 -3.15 -12.17 -13.15
CA THR A 54 -3.71 -10.87 -12.76
C THR A 54 -5.15 -11.02 -12.30
N LEU A 55 -5.45 -10.44 -11.15
CA LEU A 55 -6.82 -10.24 -10.66
C LEU A 55 -7.10 -8.75 -10.56
N VAL A 56 -8.24 -8.31 -11.09
CA VAL A 56 -8.75 -6.96 -10.88
C VAL A 56 -9.94 -7.05 -9.92
N VAL A 57 -9.79 -6.45 -8.74
CA VAL A 57 -10.80 -6.50 -7.67
C VAL A 57 -11.35 -5.10 -7.45
N SER A 58 -12.67 -4.97 -7.64
CA SER A 58 -13.41 -3.72 -7.42
C SER A 58 -14.18 -3.75 -6.09
N GLY A 59 -14.65 -2.59 -5.63
CA GLY A 59 -15.46 -2.49 -4.40
C GLY A 59 -14.65 -2.48 -3.11
N LEU A 60 -13.33 -2.24 -3.18
CA LEU A 60 -12.43 -2.14 -2.03
C LEU A 60 -12.29 -0.71 -1.49
N ALA A 61 -13.35 0.10 -1.57
CA ALA A 61 -13.32 1.47 -1.06
C ALA A 61 -13.13 1.46 0.47
N HIS A 62 -12.10 2.16 0.96
CA HIS A 62 -11.83 2.27 2.39
C HIS A 62 -12.75 3.31 3.02
N ARG A 63 -13.79 2.84 3.73
CA ARG A 63 -14.67 3.72 4.53
C ARG A 63 -13.89 4.58 5.53
N ASN A 64 -12.77 4.07 6.05
CA ASN A 64 -11.91 4.79 6.97
C ASN A 64 -11.02 5.85 6.30
N GLY A 65 -10.94 5.88 4.96
CA GLY A 65 -10.34 6.96 4.19
C GLY A 65 -11.28 8.16 3.98
N GLU A 66 -12.58 7.99 4.23
CA GLU A 66 -13.58 9.05 4.13
C GLU A 66 -13.43 10.09 5.25
N ALA A 67 -14.04 11.26 5.08
CA ALA A 67 -13.93 12.34 6.06
C ALA A 67 -14.44 11.98 7.46
N LEU A 68 -15.51 11.19 7.58
CA LEU A 68 -16.10 10.77 8.87
C LEU A 68 -16.31 11.91 9.91
N GLY A 69 -16.51 13.15 9.44
CA GLY A 69 -16.68 14.33 10.29
C GLY A 69 -15.45 15.24 10.39
N ASP A 70 -14.28 14.80 9.89
CA ASP A 70 -13.04 15.56 9.94
C ASP A 70 -12.97 16.71 8.91
N GLY A 71 -13.86 16.73 7.92
CA GLY A 71 -13.81 17.69 6.81
C GLY A 71 -12.62 17.42 5.86
N PRO A 72 -12.01 18.45 5.25
CA PRO A 72 -10.94 18.25 4.27
C PRO A 72 -9.72 17.55 4.88
N GLY A 73 -9.01 16.78 4.05
CA GLY A 73 -7.88 15.95 4.48
C GLY A 73 -7.71 14.66 3.68
N ASP A 74 -8.21 14.63 2.45
CA ASP A 74 -8.42 13.41 1.68
C ASP A 74 -7.10 12.76 1.27
N HIS A 75 -6.04 13.52 1.08
CA HIS A 75 -4.74 12.99 0.69
C HIS A 75 -4.07 12.28 1.88
N ALA A 76 -4.10 12.91 3.05
CA ALA A 76 -3.61 12.30 4.29
C ALA A 76 -4.40 11.03 4.64
N ARG A 77 -5.73 11.05 4.50
CA ARG A 77 -6.54 9.85 4.77
C ARG A 77 -6.33 8.75 3.73
N ALA A 78 -6.18 9.09 2.46
CA ALA A 78 -5.93 8.11 1.40
C ALA A 78 -4.61 7.35 1.65
N GLY A 79 -3.53 8.05 1.96
CA GLY A 79 -2.24 7.42 2.29
C GLY A 79 -2.31 6.61 3.58
N ALA A 80 -2.80 7.22 4.67
CA ALA A 80 -2.82 6.58 5.97
C ALA A 80 -3.69 5.32 6.04
N SER A 81 -4.83 5.30 5.34
CA SER A 81 -5.79 4.19 5.44
C SER A 81 -5.49 3.02 4.51
N TRP A 82 -4.68 3.20 3.46
CA TRP A 82 -4.54 2.20 2.39
C TRP A 82 -4.01 0.84 2.88
N LEU A 83 -2.85 0.82 3.56
CA LEU A 83 -2.27 -0.43 4.07
C LEU A 83 -2.65 -0.74 5.52
N THR A 84 -3.23 0.22 6.25
CA THR A 84 -3.58 0.03 7.66
C THR A 84 -5.06 -0.31 7.88
N GLY A 85 -5.92 0.06 6.93
CA GLY A 85 -7.37 0.03 7.09
C GLY A 85 -7.90 0.97 8.19
N ALA A 86 -7.06 1.79 8.83
CA ALA A 86 -7.44 2.63 9.96
C ALA A 86 -7.87 4.02 9.50
N HIS A 87 -8.72 4.68 10.31
CA HIS A 87 -9.00 6.11 10.14
C HIS A 87 -7.95 6.88 10.95
N PRO A 88 -7.07 7.68 10.32
CA PRO A 88 -6.00 8.36 11.03
C PRO A 88 -6.60 9.42 11.96
N LYS A 89 -6.02 9.57 13.15
CA LYS A 89 -6.40 10.66 14.06
C LYS A 89 -6.04 12.00 13.44
N LYS A 90 -7.01 12.88 13.25
CA LYS A 90 -6.76 14.26 12.82
C LYS A 90 -5.98 15.04 13.89
N THR A 91 -4.71 15.27 13.60
CA THR A 91 -3.80 16.08 14.42
C THR A 91 -2.65 16.59 13.56
N ARG A 92 -2.07 17.73 13.96
CA ARG A 92 -0.79 18.25 13.43
C ARG A 92 0.38 18.02 14.39
N GLY A 93 0.10 17.47 15.57
CA GLY A 93 1.04 17.32 16.68
C GLY A 93 1.79 15.99 16.66
N ALA A 94 2.57 15.75 17.72
CA ALA A 94 3.31 14.50 17.93
C ALA A 94 2.42 13.32 18.34
N ASP A 95 1.13 13.57 18.61
CA ASP A 95 0.15 12.59 19.07
C ASP A 95 -0.56 11.86 17.92
N ILE A 96 0.19 11.62 16.83
CA ILE A 96 -0.27 10.87 15.66
C ILE A 96 -0.69 9.45 16.05
N ARG A 97 -1.75 8.97 15.40
CA ARG A 97 -2.25 7.60 15.57
C ARG A 97 -2.92 7.12 14.30
N ASN A 98 -2.52 5.95 13.84
CA ASN A 98 -3.07 5.27 12.68
C ASN A 98 -3.28 3.77 13.03
N GLY A 99 -2.81 2.85 12.19
CA GLY A 99 -2.77 1.42 12.44
C GLY A 99 -1.44 0.79 12.03
N TRP A 100 -1.22 -0.46 12.40
CA TRP A 100 -0.11 -1.26 11.87
C TRP A 100 -0.45 -1.66 10.43
N SER A 101 0.44 -1.34 9.49
CA SER A 101 0.20 -1.62 8.08
C SER A 101 0.46 -3.10 7.73
N ILE A 102 -0.30 -3.62 6.77
CA ILE A 102 -0.25 -5.04 6.40
C ILE A 102 1.10 -5.48 5.84
N ASP A 103 1.83 -4.60 5.15
CA ASP A 103 3.21 -4.84 4.69
C ASP A 103 4.15 -5.12 5.86
N GLN A 104 3.99 -4.41 6.98
CA GLN A 104 4.82 -4.59 8.17
C GLN A 104 4.41 -5.82 8.98
N VAL A 105 3.12 -6.15 9.05
CA VAL A 105 2.63 -7.42 9.63
C VAL A 105 3.18 -8.62 8.83
N LEU A 106 3.21 -8.51 7.50
CA LEU A 106 3.81 -9.52 6.63
C LEU A 106 5.32 -9.61 6.85
N ALA A 107 6.03 -8.48 6.94
CA ALA A 107 7.47 -8.46 7.20
C ALA A 107 7.83 -9.16 8.52
N GLU A 108 7.04 -8.98 9.58
CA GLU A 108 7.21 -9.69 10.84
C GLU A 108 7.10 -11.21 10.65
N THR A 109 6.13 -11.65 9.84
CA THR A 109 5.78 -13.07 9.68
C THR A 109 6.70 -13.82 8.70
N ILE A 110 7.02 -13.23 7.54
CA ILE A 110 7.73 -13.92 6.44
C ILE A 110 9.10 -13.29 6.11
N GLY A 111 9.41 -12.10 6.65
CA GLY A 111 10.65 -11.37 6.37
C GLY A 111 11.89 -11.88 7.12
N GLN A 112 11.75 -12.82 8.04
CA GLN A 112 12.85 -13.31 8.89
C GLN A 112 13.93 -14.13 8.15
N THR A 113 13.67 -14.48 6.88
CA THR A 113 14.60 -15.27 6.04
C THR A 113 15.38 -14.42 5.04
N THR A 114 15.16 -13.10 5.01
CA THR A 114 15.85 -12.15 4.13
C THR A 114 16.66 -11.14 4.93
N PRO A 115 17.79 -10.61 4.40
CA PRO A 115 18.58 -9.59 5.10
C PRO A 115 17.79 -8.31 5.42
N LEU A 116 16.84 -7.97 4.56
CA LEU A 116 15.87 -6.90 4.78
C LEU A 116 14.48 -7.54 4.89
N PRO A 117 13.82 -7.49 6.06
CA PRO A 117 12.46 -7.99 6.24
C PRO A 117 11.41 -7.18 5.47
N SER A 118 11.67 -5.88 5.28
CA SER A 118 10.87 -4.95 4.48
C SER A 118 11.77 -3.94 3.75
N LEU A 119 11.26 -3.34 2.67
CA LEU A 119 11.92 -2.29 1.90
C LEU A 119 10.88 -1.28 1.41
N GLU A 120 10.90 -0.09 2.00
CA GLU A 120 10.04 1.04 1.65
C GLU A 120 10.75 1.96 0.66
N ILE A 121 10.10 2.28 -0.46
CA ILE A 121 10.66 3.13 -1.52
C ILE A 121 9.65 4.22 -1.87
N GLY A 122 10.07 5.48 -1.78
CA GLY A 122 9.31 6.65 -2.18
C GLY A 122 9.96 7.40 -3.35
N LEU A 123 9.20 8.29 -3.99
CA LEU A 123 9.70 9.17 -5.06
C LEU A 123 10.24 10.51 -4.52
N GLU A 124 9.85 10.88 -3.30
CA GLU A 124 10.16 12.17 -2.68
C GLU A 124 10.69 11.98 -1.25
N ASP A 125 11.32 13.02 -0.72
CA ASP A 125 11.81 13.06 0.65
C ASP A 125 10.67 12.98 1.67
N VAL A 126 10.89 12.18 2.71
CA VAL A 126 9.88 11.93 3.75
C VAL A 126 9.92 13.02 4.83
N ARG A 127 9.02 14.01 4.74
CA ARG A 127 8.86 15.04 5.78
C ARG A 127 7.77 14.65 6.78
N MET A 128 8.14 14.21 7.98
CA MET A 128 7.14 13.73 8.95
C MET A 128 6.49 14.82 9.81
N VAL A 129 7.09 16.01 9.90
CA VAL A 129 6.70 17.06 10.85
C VAL A 129 5.93 18.18 10.15
N GLY A 130 4.79 18.57 10.72
CA GLY A 130 3.99 19.71 10.28
C GLY A 130 2.55 19.34 9.98
N GLY A 131 1.78 20.30 9.46
CA GLY A 131 0.43 20.06 8.97
C GLY A 131 0.40 20.14 7.45
N CYS A 132 0.38 19.00 6.76
CA CYS A 132 0.47 18.95 5.30
C CYS A 132 -0.88 18.86 4.60
N ASP A 133 -1.93 18.46 5.31
CA ASP A 133 -3.26 18.34 4.71
C ASP A 133 -4.35 18.73 5.70
N SER A 134 -4.75 20.01 5.67
CA SER A 134 -6.02 20.47 6.27
C SER A 134 -6.25 20.13 7.76
N GLY A 135 -5.18 19.97 8.56
CA GLY A 135 -5.29 19.51 9.95
C GLY A 135 -4.59 18.19 10.26
N TYR A 136 -4.20 17.44 9.25
CA TYR A 136 -3.45 16.19 9.38
C TYR A 136 -1.94 16.41 9.33
N SER A 137 -1.23 15.58 10.11
CA SER A 137 0.21 15.50 10.16
C SER A 137 0.78 15.06 8.82
N CYS A 138 1.93 15.60 8.45
CA CYS A 138 2.66 15.21 7.25
C CYS A 138 3.02 13.71 7.23
N ALA A 139 3.13 13.07 8.39
CA ALA A 139 3.31 11.63 8.50
C ALA A 139 2.22 10.81 7.79
N TYR A 140 0.98 11.32 7.71
CA TYR A 140 -0.12 10.60 7.07
C TYR A 140 -0.09 10.70 5.53
N SER A 141 0.58 11.71 4.98
CA SER A 141 0.68 11.92 3.52
C SER A 141 1.99 11.39 2.94
N ASN A 142 3.05 11.37 3.75
CA ASN A 142 4.40 11.09 3.27
C ASN A 142 4.86 9.64 3.51
N THR A 143 4.04 8.83 4.19
CA THR A 143 4.24 7.39 4.26
C THR A 143 2.92 6.63 4.25
N ILE A 144 2.98 5.43 3.70
CA ILE A 144 1.90 4.45 3.68
C ILE A 144 2.22 3.24 4.59
N SER A 145 3.46 3.14 5.08
CA SER A 145 3.97 2.03 5.87
C SER A 145 4.12 2.44 7.34
N TRP A 146 3.57 1.63 8.23
CA TRP A 146 3.46 1.90 9.65
C TRP A 146 3.83 0.65 10.44
N SER A 147 4.99 0.67 11.09
CA SER A 147 5.48 -0.46 11.91
C SER A 147 4.71 -0.61 13.24
N SER A 148 3.97 0.41 13.64
CA SER A 148 3.03 0.38 14.75
C SER A 148 1.94 1.44 14.57
N PRO A 149 0.87 1.43 15.37
CA PRO A 149 -0.16 2.48 15.33
C PRO A 149 0.36 3.91 15.54
N THR A 150 1.61 4.10 15.99
CA THR A 150 2.19 5.42 16.26
C THR A 150 3.56 5.63 15.59
N THR A 151 4.03 4.68 14.77
CA THR A 151 5.36 4.71 14.18
C THR A 151 5.27 4.63 12.65
N PRO A 152 5.32 5.78 11.95
CA PRO A 152 5.49 5.80 10.50
C PRO A 152 6.92 5.39 10.12
N LEU A 153 7.09 4.82 8.92
CA LEU A 153 8.39 4.48 8.33
C LEU A 153 8.78 5.47 7.25
#